data_AF-A0A1H7CB09-F1
#
_entry.id   AF-A0A1H7CB09-F1
#
_cell.length_a   1.000
_cell.length_b   1.000
_cell.length_c   1.000
_cell.angle_alpha   90.00
_cell.angle_beta   90.00
_cell.angle_gamma   90.00
#
_symmetry.space_group_name_H-M   'P 1'
#
loop_
_entity.id
_entity.type
_entity.pdbx_description
1 polymer ?
#
loop_
_entity_poly.entity_id
_entity_poly.type
_entity_poly.pdbx_seq_one_letter_code
_entity_poly.pdbx_strand_id
1 'polypeptide(L)'
;MDNDRDELTKLIEQALGLADERQLNLVSIKLEEARIAMIAEPGPSGTLARLEDIVRALPIPVRLRSVSGGNVVTLHAPTSVEHLLSDHAALDARRKALLALVEGPPNAAEAERQLNDFDLLIEAHRATERRCVYGPLLARGVDADLTLERSLTSLVGEMETDWDSYLHQWDRDRIENNWFDFAVATHFILARAAERMRLEEKVIYPVCFLSGLIRLRESAG
;
A
#
# COMPACT_ATOMS: atom_id res chain seq x y z
N MET A 1 -19.99 -13.44 6.74
CA MET A 1 -18.78 -12.68 6.37
C MET A 1 -18.55 -11.48 7.31
N ASP A 2 -19.03 -11.54 8.57
CA ASP A 2 -18.81 -10.46 9.57
C ASP A 2 -17.89 -10.88 10.73
N ASN A 3 -17.45 -12.14 10.78
CA ASN A 3 -16.71 -12.67 11.94
C ASN A 3 -15.23 -12.23 11.94
N ASP A 4 -14.61 -12.10 10.77
CA ASP A 4 -13.16 -11.84 10.65
C ASP A 4 -12.80 -10.36 10.86
N ARG A 5 -13.75 -9.45 10.60
CA ARG A 5 -13.59 -8.00 10.83
C ARG A 5 -13.69 -7.65 12.32
N ASP A 6 -14.56 -8.34 13.04
CA ASP A 6 -14.73 -8.21 14.49
C ASP A 6 -13.57 -8.85 15.26
N GLU A 7 -12.99 -9.94 14.74
CA GLU A 7 -11.81 -10.58 15.33
C GLU A 7 -10.54 -9.74 15.14
N LEU A 8 -10.37 -9.11 13.97
CA LEU A 8 -9.29 -8.16 13.72
C LEU A 8 -9.41 -6.90 14.59
N THR A 9 -10.63 -6.39 14.79
CA THR A 9 -10.89 -5.22 15.65
C THR A 9 -10.61 -5.53 17.11
N LYS A 10 -10.99 -6.71 17.62
CA LYS A 10 -10.66 -7.17 18.98
C LYS A 10 -9.17 -7.38 19.19
N LEU A 11 -8.45 -7.89 18.19
CA LEU A 11 -6.98 -8.03 18.23
C LEU A 11 -6.29 -6.66 18.23
N ILE A 12 -6.81 -5.69 17.49
CA ILE A 12 -6.34 -4.30 17.49
C ILE A 12 -6.62 -3.64 18.85
N GLU A 13 -7.80 -3.82 19.44
CA GLU A 13 -8.15 -3.27 20.76
C GLU A 13 -7.38 -3.93 21.91
N GLN A 14 -7.12 -5.25 21.84
CA GLN A 14 -6.25 -5.95 22.80
C GLN A 14 -4.78 -5.57 22.65
N ALA A 15 -4.32 -5.29 21.42
CA ALA A 15 -2.96 -4.85 21.13
C ALA A 15 -2.69 -3.40 21.60
N LEU A 16 -3.70 -2.55 21.58
CA LEU A 16 -3.61 -1.15 22.00
C LEU A 16 -3.64 -0.95 23.53
N GLY A 17 -3.86 -2.02 24.31
CA GLY A 17 -4.10 -1.93 25.75
C GLY A 17 -2.90 -2.13 26.69
N LEU A 18 -1.76 -2.70 26.28
CA LEU A 18 -0.65 -3.00 27.21
C LEU A 18 0.73 -2.91 26.52
N ALA A 19 1.58 -2.02 27.05
CA ALA A 19 2.85 -1.61 26.49
C ALA A 19 4.00 -2.65 26.59
N ASP A 20 4.95 -2.46 25.66
CA ASP A 20 6.42 -2.69 25.74
C ASP A 20 7.05 -4.04 25.36
N GLU A 21 6.38 -5.19 25.44
CA GLU A 21 6.93 -6.46 24.85
C GLU A 21 6.02 -7.09 23.80
N ARG A 22 4.73 -6.75 23.85
CA ARG A 22 3.71 -7.27 22.94
C ARG A 22 3.77 -6.66 21.56
N GLN A 23 4.34 -5.46 21.39
CA GLN A 23 4.42 -4.82 20.08
C GLN A 23 5.41 -5.54 19.14
N LEU A 24 6.52 -6.06 19.67
CA LEU A 24 7.45 -6.89 18.89
C LEU A 24 6.81 -8.23 18.53
N ASN A 25 6.13 -8.88 19.48
CA ASN A 25 5.38 -10.11 19.21
C ASN A 25 4.21 -9.87 18.22
N LEU A 26 3.54 -8.72 18.28
CA LEU A 26 2.47 -8.36 17.37
C LEU A 26 3.02 -8.06 15.97
N VAL A 27 4.19 -7.44 15.85
CA VAL A 27 4.89 -7.28 14.57
C VAL A 27 5.23 -8.66 14.02
N SER A 28 5.88 -9.53 14.79
CA SER A 28 6.18 -10.90 14.35
C SER A 28 4.93 -11.70 13.98
N ILE A 29 3.83 -11.58 14.74
CA ILE A 29 2.55 -12.24 14.44
C ILE A 29 1.91 -11.64 13.19
N LYS A 30 1.87 -10.32 13.03
CA LYS A 30 1.27 -9.65 11.85
C LYS A 30 2.08 -9.89 10.59
N LEU A 31 3.40 -10.00 10.71
CA LEU A 31 4.29 -10.40 9.63
C LEU A 31 4.10 -11.87 9.28
N GLU A 32 3.95 -12.76 10.27
CA GLU A 32 3.70 -14.17 10.02
C GLU A 32 2.29 -14.38 9.44
N GLU A 33 1.28 -13.63 9.89
CA GLU A 33 -0.07 -13.61 9.31
C GLU A 33 -0.05 -13.07 7.87
N ALA A 34 0.68 -11.97 7.61
CA ALA A 34 0.88 -11.44 6.27
C ALA A 34 1.60 -12.44 5.38
N ARG A 35 2.65 -13.10 5.89
CA ARG A 35 3.40 -14.16 5.21
C ARG A 35 2.51 -15.35 4.88
N ILE A 36 1.69 -15.84 5.82
CA ILE A 36 0.72 -16.93 5.60
C ILE A 36 -0.34 -16.52 4.57
N ALA A 37 -0.88 -15.30 4.64
CA ALA A 37 -1.85 -14.79 3.68
C ALA A 37 -1.26 -14.58 2.27
N MET A 38 0.03 -14.23 2.17
CA MET A 38 0.76 -14.09 0.91
C MET A 38 1.19 -15.44 0.30
N ILE A 39 1.42 -16.48 1.13
CA ILE A 39 1.74 -17.84 0.65
C ILE A 39 0.51 -18.54 0.08
N ALA A 40 -0.69 -18.19 0.55
CA ALA A 40 -1.94 -18.80 0.11
C ALA A 40 -2.37 -18.41 -1.33
N GLU A 41 -1.82 -17.33 -1.88
CA GLU A 41 -2.13 -16.87 -3.25
C GLU A 41 -0.82 -16.64 -4.04
N PRO A 42 -0.59 -17.31 -5.18
CA PRO A 42 0.70 -17.28 -5.86
C PRO A 42 0.92 -15.94 -6.59
N GLY A 43 1.45 -14.96 -5.87
CA GLY A 43 2.08 -13.77 -6.44
C GLY A 43 3.48 -14.07 -7.00
N PRO A 44 4.06 -13.19 -7.84
CA PRO A 44 5.38 -13.39 -8.41
C PRO A 44 6.43 -13.55 -7.30
N SER A 45 7.16 -14.66 -7.34
CA SER A 45 8.03 -15.21 -6.28
C SER A 45 9.18 -14.31 -5.77
N GLY A 46 9.28 -13.06 -6.20
CA GLY A 46 10.28 -12.10 -5.76
C GLY A 46 9.80 -11.08 -4.71
N THR A 47 8.50 -10.79 -4.62
CA THR A 47 7.98 -9.70 -3.78
C THR A 47 8.04 -10.04 -2.29
N LEU A 48 7.70 -11.28 -1.92
CA LEU A 48 7.70 -11.75 -0.53
C LEU A 48 9.10 -11.72 0.10
N ALA A 49 10.10 -12.24 -0.60
CA ALA A 49 11.49 -12.27 -0.10
C ALA A 49 12.04 -10.86 0.14
N ARG A 50 11.78 -9.92 -0.78
CA ARG A 50 12.18 -8.50 -0.63
C ARG A 50 11.52 -7.85 0.59
N LEU A 51 10.29 -8.26 0.94
CA LEU A 51 9.57 -7.72 2.09
C LEU A 51 10.05 -8.26 3.42
N GLU A 52 10.37 -9.56 3.49
CA GLU A 52 11.02 -10.13 4.67
C GLU A 52 12.35 -9.42 4.95
N ASP A 53 13.12 -9.10 3.90
CA ASP A 53 14.35 -8.32 4.01
C ASP A 53 14.08 -6.87 4.46
N ILE A 54 13.07 -6.21 3.90
CA ILE A 54 12.69 -4.84 4.28
C ILE A 54 12.33 -4.77 5.77
N VAL A 55 11.45 -5.67 6.19
CA VAL A 55 10.94 -5.74 7.55
C VAL A 55 12.05 -6.07 8.55
N ARG A 56 12.94 -7.00 8.22
CA ARG A 56 14.06 -7.39 9.09
C ARG A 56 15.10 -6.28 9.23
N ALA A 57 15.30 -5.47 8.18
CA ALA A 57 16.29 -4.41 8.16
C ALA A 57 15.80 -3.08 8.74
N LEU A 58 14.49 -2.88 8.88
CA LEU A 58 13.95 -1.66 9.50
C LEU A 58 14.32 -1.64 10.99
N PRO A 59 15.13 -0.67 11.45
CA PRO A 59 15.28 -0.45 12.87
C PRO A 59 13.94 0.11 13.30
N ILE A 60 13.18 -0.64 14.08
CA ILE A 60 12.00 -0.11 14.77
C ILE A 60 12.57 0.55 16.03
N PRO A 61 12.85 1.86 16.09
CA PRO A 61 13.20 2.47 17.35
C PRO A 61 11.92 2.49 18.18
N VAL A 62 11.79 1.54 19.12
CA VAL A 62 10.83 1.67 20.22
C VAL A 62 11.36 2.80 21.12
N ARG A 63 11.12 4.05 20.74
CA ARG A 63 11.19 5.18 21.67
C ARG A 63 9.78 5.49 22.13
N LEU A 64 9.35 4.81 23.19
CA LEU A 64 8.36 5.36 24.10
C LEU A 64 8.95 6.66 24.64
N ARG A 65 8.56 7.81 24.05
CA ARG A 65 8.87 9.10 24.66
C ARG A 65 8.12 9.17 25.99
N SER A 66 8.84 8.92 27.08
CA SER A 66 8.50 9.50 28.38
C SER A 66 8.38 11.02 28.20
N VAL A 67 7.17 11.54 28.34
CA VAL A 67 6.90 12.97 28.29
C VAL A 67 7.32 13.55 29.64
N SER A 68 8.59 13.90 29.78
CA SER A 68 9.08 14.80 30.81
C SER A 68 9.49 16.13 30.16
N GLY A 69 8.63 17.13 30.34
CA GLY A 69 8.96 18.57 30.33
C GLY A 69 9.90 19.09 29.24
N GLY A 70 9.38 19.33 28.05
CA GLY A 70 10.04 20.16 27.03
C GLY A 70 9.10 20.35 25.86
N ASN A 71 9.00 21.58 25.32
CA ASN A 71 8.10 21.93 24.21
C ASN A 71 8.21 20.90 23.06
N VAL A 72 7.26 19.97 23.01
CA VAL A 72 7.13 19.00 21.93
C VAL A 72 6.43 19.74 20.80
N VAL A 73 7.23 20.17 19.81
CA VAL A 73 6.68 20.45 18.48
C VAL A 73 6.06 19.13 18.02
N THR A 74 4.74 19.04 18.11
CA THR A 74 4.00 17.86 17.65
C THR A 74 4.00 17.96 16.13
N LEU A 75 4.96 17.30 15.48
CA LEU A 75 4.88 17.12 14.04
C LEU A 75 3.61 16.31 13.79
N HIS A 76 2.60 16.96 13.22
CA HIS A 76 1.41 16.28 12.78
C HIS A 76 1.82 15.35 11.64
N ALA A 77 1.63 14.04 11.83
CA ALA A 77 1.80 13.11 10.73
C ALA A 77 0.81 13.56 9.64
N PRO A 78 1.28 13.84 8.41
CA PRO A 78 0.48 14.48 7.38
C PRO A 78 -0.62 13.58 6.79
N THR A 79 -0.71 12.32 7.21
CA THR A 79 -1.77 11.37 6.82
C THR A 79 -2.05 10.36 7.94
N SER A 80 -3.08 9.53 7.73
CA SER A 80 -3.45 8.42 8.60
C SER A 80 -3.65 7.12 7.81
N VAL A 81 -3.57 5.99 8.51
CA VAL A 81 -3.94 4.68 7.97
C VAL A 81 -5.38 4.69 7.46
N GLU A 82 -6.31 5.29 8.21
CA GLU A 82 -7.71 5.42 7.80
C GLU A 82 -7.89 6.12 6.45
N HIS A 83 -7.18 7.23 6.22
CA HIS A 83 -7.20 7.95 4.95
C HIS A 83 -6.66 7.08 3.81
N LEU A 84 -5.50 6.45 4.00
CA LEU A 84 -4.88 5.59 2.98
C LEU A 84 -5.76 4.38 2.64
N LEU A 85 -6.44 3.78 3.63
CA LEU A 85 -7.41 2.71 3.39
C LEU A 85 -8.66 3.20 2.66
N SER A 86 -9.09 4.44 2.92
CA SER A 86 -10.18 5.07 2.17
C SER A 86 -9.79 5.28 0.70
N ASP A 87 -8.56 5.72 0.43
CA ASP A 87 -8.04 5.82 -0.94
C ASP A 87 -8.02 4.46 -1.63
N HIS A 88 -7.52 3.42 -0.97
CA HIS A 88 -7.53 2.05 -1.50
C HIS A 88 -8.94 1.55 -1.81
N ALA A 89 -9.92 1.84 -0.96
CA ALA A 89 -11.31 1.49 -1.24
C ALA A 89 -11.83 2.17 -2.52
N ALA A 90 -11.46 3.45 -2.74
CA ALA A 90 -11.81 4.17 -3.97
C ALA A 90 -11.09 3.60 -5.21
N LEU A 91 -9.79 3.31 -5.10
CA LEU A 91 -8.99 2.69 -6.15
C LEU A 91 -9.53 1.30 -6.52
N ASP A 92 -9.88 0.47 -5.54
CA ASP A 92 -10.44 -0.87 -5.76
C ASP A 92 -11.82 -0.82 -6.40
N ALA A 93 -12.65 0.16 -6.05
CA ALA A 93 -13.94 0.38 -6.73
C ALA A 93 -13.74 0.71 -8.22
N ARG A 94 -12.76 1.56 -8.57
CA ARG A 94 -12.44 1.89 -9.96
C ARG A 94 -11.83 0.71 -10.70
N ARG A 95 -10.94 -0.03 -10.06
CA ARG A 95 -10.38 -1.29 -10.56
C ARG A 95 -11.47 -2.28 -10.96
N LYS A 96 -12.44 -2.52 -10.06
CA LYS A 96 -13.58 -3.42 -10.31
C LYS A 96 -14.46 -2.94 -11.47
N ALA A 97 -14.71 -1.64 -11.56
CA ALA A 97 -15.47 -1.07 -12.67
C ALA A 97 -14.78 -1.28 -14.03
N LEU A 98 -13.46 -1.08 -14.08
CA LEU A 98 -12.68 -1.26 -15.30
C LEU A 98 -12.56 -2.73 -15.70
N LEU A 99 -12.43 -3.64 -14.72
CA LEU A 99 -12.50 -5.09 -14.97
C LEU A 99 -13.84 -5.53 -15.56
N ALA A 100 -14.95 -5.07 -14.95
CA ALA A 100 -16.28 -5.37 -15.46
C ALA A 100 -16.50 -4.81 -16.87
N LEU A 101 -15.89 -3.67 -17.20
CA LEU A 101 -15.94 -3.09 -18.54
C LEU A 101 -15.25 -3.99 -19.58
N VAL A 102 -14.04 -4.48 -19.28
CA VAL A 102 -13.26 -5.29 -20.25
C VAL A 102 -13.77 -6.73 -20.40
N GLU A 103 -14.54 -7.22 -19.42
CA GLU A 103 -15.30 -8.47 -19.52
C GLU A 103 -16.54 -8.33 -20.44
N GLY A 104 -16.99 -7.10 -20.68
CA GLY A 104 -18.12 -6.77 -21.53
C GLY A 104 -17.78 -6.56 -23.01
N PRO A 105 -18.77 -6.16 -23.82
CA PRO A 105 -18.55 -5.77 -25.22
C PRO A 105 -17.60 -4.57 -25.34
N PRO A 106 -16.84 -4.47 -26.46
CA PRO A 106 -15.93 -3.36 -26.68
C PRO A 106 -16.59 -1.98 -26.55
N ASN A 107 -15.97 -1.12 -25.72
CA ASN A 107 -16.37 0.26 -25.54
C ASN A 107 -15.15 1.14 -25.22
N ALA A 108 -14.42 1.52 -26.27
CA ALA A 108 -13.17 2.26 -26.16
C ALA A 108 -13.32 3.65 -25.51
N ALA A 109 -14.42 4.35 -25.79
CA ALA A 109 -14.67 5.67 -25.22
C ALA A 109 -14.86 5.62 -23.69
N GLU A 110 -15.59 4.61 -23.21
CA GLU A 110 -15.76 4.40 -21.77
C GLU A 110 -14.48 3.91 -21.11
N ALA A 111 -13.69 3.07 -21.79
CA ALA A 111 -12.40 2.61 -21.28
C ALA A 111 -11.41 3.77 -21.11
N GLU A 112 -11.25 4.61 -22.13
CA GLU A 112 -10.41 5.83 -22.06
C GLU A 112 -10.85 6.73 -20.90
N ARG A 113 -12.16 6.97 -20.75
CA ARG A 113 -12.69 7.78 -19.65
C ARG A 113 -12.35 7.20 -18.28
N GLN A 114 -12.55 5.89 -18.09
CA GLN A 114 -12.23 5.24 -16.83
C GLN A 114 -10.73 5.20 -16.55
N LEU A 115 -9.89 5.04 -17.57
CA LEU A 115 -8.43 5.11 -17.42
C LEU A 115 -7.98 6.49 -16.95
N ASN A 116 -8.50 7.57 -17.55
CA ASN A 116 -8.17 8.93 -17.14
C ASN A 116 -8.64 9.22 -15.69
N ASP A 117 -9.86 8.82 -15.33
CA ASP A 117 -10.37 8.94 -13.95
C ASP A 117 -9.46 8.18 -12.96
N PHE A 118 -9.02 6.98 -13.34
CA PHE A 118 -8.21 6.13 -12.47
C PHE A 118 -6.79 6.66 -12.32
N ASP A 119 -6.20 7.16 -13.40
CA ASP A 119 -4.85 7.75 -13.39
C ASP A 119 -4.76 8.95 -12.43
N LEU A 120 -5.74 9.86 -12.47
CA LEU A 120 -5.81 10.97 -11.54
C LEU A 120 -5.88 10.53 -10.07
N LEU A 121 -6.63 9.47 -9.79
CA LEU A 121 -6.77 8.92 -8.44
C LEU A 121 -5.48 8.23 -7.98
N ILE A 122 -4.84 7.45 -8.87
CA ILE A 122 -3.55 6.79 -8.62
C ILE A 122 -2.46 7.83 -8.34
N GLU A 123 -2.36 8.88 -9.15
CA GLU A 123 -1.33 9.89 -8.97
C GLU A 123 -1.53 10.68 -7.65
N ALA A 124 -2.77 11.04 -7.32
CA ALA A 124 -3.08 11.68 -6.03
C ALA A 124 -2.70 10.79 -4.83
N HIS A 125 -3.03 9.51 -4.90
CA HIS A 125 -2.68 8.53 -3.88
C HIS A 125 -1.16 8.34 -3.77
N ARG A 126 -0.47 8.10 -4.89
CA ARG A 126 0.99 7.96 -4.96
C ARG A 126 1.71 9.20 -4.44
N ALA A 127 1.22 10.40 -4.74
CA ALA A 127 1.80 11.63 -4.21
C ALA A 127 1.71 11.67 -2.67
N THR A 128 0.60 11.21 -2.10
CA THR A 128 0.44 11.08 -0.65
C THR A 128 1.39 10.03 -0.07
N GLU A 129 1.48 8.85 -0.68
CA GLU A 129 2.40 7.79 -0.23
C GLU A 129 3.86 8.20 -0.32
N ARG A 130 4.29 8.81 -1.44
CA ARG A 130 5.65 9.31 -1.62
C ARG A 130 6.04 10.29 -0.51
N ARG A 131 5.14 11.21 -0.17
CA ARG A 131 5.38 12.23 0.87
C ARG A 131 5.33 11.66 2.28
N CYS A 132 4.39 10.78 2.57
CA CYS A 132 4.01 10.44 3.95
C CYS A 132 4.48 9.04 4.38
N VAL A 133 4.71 8.13 3.43
CA VAL A 133 5.02 6.72 3.65
C VAL A 133 6.43 6.43 3.17
N TYR A 134 6.65 6.43 1.86
CA TYR A 134 7.90 5.96 1.26
C TYR A 134 9.07 6.92 1.48
N GLY A 135 8.88 8.24 1.34
CA GLY A 135 9.93 9.22 1.61
C GLY A 135 10.50 9.11 3.03
N PRO A 136 9.65 9.14 4.08
CA PRO A 136 10.09 8.95 5.46
C PRO A 136 10.67 7.55 5.73
N LEU A 137 10.14 6.48 5.13
CA LEU A 137 10.69 5.14 5.26
C LEU A 137 12.09 5.03 4.63
N LEU A 138 12.29 5.59 3.43
CA LEU A 138 13.58 5.62 2.76
C LEU A 138 14.59 6.43 3.56
N ALA A 139 14.22 7.60 4.09
CA ALA A 139 15.09 8.38 4.94
C ALA A 139 15.57 7.59 6.17
N ARG A 140 14.68 6.82 6.81
CA ARG A 140 15.06 5.93 7.93
C ARG A 140 15.83 4.69 7.48
N GLY A 141 15.55 4.17 6.28
CA GLY A 141 16.23 3.02 5.71
C GLY A 141 17.68 3.33 5.35
N VAL A 142 17.95 4.52 4.81
CA VAL A 142 19.30 5.04 4.57
C VAL A 142 20.11 5.10 5.86
N ASP A 143 19.47 5.50 6.97
CA ASP A 143 20.11 5.52 8.29
C ASP A 143 20.41 4.11 8.84
N ALA A 144 19.78 3.06 8.29
CA ALA A 144 19.84 1.69 8.79
C ALA A 144 20.72 0.75 7.96
N ASP A 145 20.55 0.73 6.63
CA ASP A 145 21.27 -0.11 5.68
C ASP A 145 20.95 0.29 4.22
N LEU A 146 21.99 0.44 3.38
CA LEU A 146 21.88 0.70 1.94
C LEU A 146 21.22 -0.44 1.13
N THR A 147 21.10 -1.63 1.71
CA THR A 147 20.38 -2.76 1.08
C THR A 147 18.86 -2.56 1.18
N LEU A 148 18.38 -2.08 2.33
CA LEU A 148 16.98 -1.76 2.58
C LEU A 148 16.49 -0.63 1.66
N GLU A 149 17.28 0.43 1.53
CA GLU A 149 17.01 1.54 0.60
C GLU A 149 16.81 1.05 -0.83
N ARG A 150 17.70 0.17 -1.32
CA ARG A 150 17.62 -0.38 -2.69
C ARG A 150 16.38 -1.25 -2.88
N SER A 151 16.04 -2.10 -1.92
CA SER A 151 14.83 -2.94 -1.98
C SER A 151 13.55 -2.11 -2.00
N LEU A 152 13.46 -1.06 -1.16
CA LEU A 152 12.33 -0.14 -1.15
C LEU A 152 12.24 0.68 -2.45
N THR A 153 13.37 1.16 -2.96
CA THR A 153 13.42 1.95 -4.20
C THR A 153 12.99 1.12 -5.42
N SER A 154 13.47 -0.12 -5.53
CA SER A 154 13.06 -1.04 -6.61
C SER A 154 11.57 -1.37 -6.53
N LEU A 155 11.04 -1.64 -5.32
CA LEU A 155 9.62 -1.92 -5.13
C LEU A 155 8.72 -0.76 -5.57
N VAL A 156 9.09 0.48 -5.23
CA VAL A 156 8.32 1.68 -5.60
C VAL A 156 8.44 1.95 -7.11
N GLY A 157 9.65 1.91 -7.66
CA GLY A 157 9.92 2.28 -9.06
C GLY A 157 9.40 1.29 -10.11
N GLU A 158 9.42 -0.02 -9.85
CA GLU A 158 8.95 -1.04 -10.80
C GLU A 158 7.48 -0.84 -11.17
N MET A 159 6.63 -0.48 -10.20
CA MET A 159 5.19 -0.35 -10.44
C MET A 159 4.75 1.02 -10.96
N GLU A 160 5.47 2.10 -10.64
CA GLU A 160 5.25 3.38 -11.31
C GLU A 160 5.51 3.22 -12.81
N THR A 161 6.62 2.55 -13.16
CA THR A 161 7.01 2.28 -14.55
C THR A 161 5.98 1.43 -15.31
N ASP A 162 5.45 0.37 -14.68
CA ASP A 162 4.46 -0.51 -15.33
C ASP A 162 3.16 0.22 -15.67
N TRP A 163 2.65 1.06 -14.75
CA TRP A 163 1.41 1.81 -14.97
C TRP A 163 1.57 2.88 -16.05
N ASP A 164 2.66 3.65 -15.98
CA ASP A 164 2.91 4.71 -16.95
C ASP A 164 3.12 4.12 -18.35
N SER A 165 3.81 2.97 -18.44
CA SER A 165 3.98 2.23 -19.69
C SER A 165 2.64 1.74 -20.25
N TYR A 166 1.75 1.23 -19.38
CA TYR A 166 0.41 0.80 -19.76
C TYR A 166 -0.43 1.96 -20.30
N LEU A 167 -0.42 3.12 -19.64
CA LEU A 167 -1.14 4.31 -20.12
C LEU A 167 -0.59 4.86 -21.44
N HIS A 168 0.74 4.88 -21.60
CA HIS A 168 1.37 5.27 -22.88
C HIS A 168 1.07 4.27 -24.00
N GLN A 169 0.82 3.01 -23.67
CA GLN A 169 0.50 1.98 -24.65
C GLN A 169 -0.93 2.09 -25.17
N TRP A 170 -1.90 2.50 -24.34
CA TRP A 170 -3.33 2.40 -24.64
C TRP A 170 -4.01 3.75 -24.77
N ASP A 171 -3.94 4.34 -25.97
CA ASP A 171 -4.84 5.41 -26.38
C ASP A 171 -6.17 4.85 -26.90
N ARG A 172 -7.16 5.73 -27.09
CA ARG A 172 -8.49 5.35 -27.58
C ARG A 172 -8.45 4.54 -28.88
N ASP A 173 -7.65 4.98 -29.85
CA ASP A 173 -7.57 4.33 -31.17
C ASP A 173 -7.03 2.90 -31.03
N ARG A 174 -6.01 2.68 -30.19
CA ARG A 174 -5.47 1.34 -29.93
C ARG A 174 -6.44 0.47 -29.16
N ILE A 175 -7.17 1.02 -28.19
CA ILE A 175 -8.21 0.30 -27.45
C ILE A 175 -9.33 -0.15 -28.40
N GLU A 176 -9.76 0.73 -29.31
CA GLU A 176 -10.82 0.44 -30.28
C GLU A 176 -10.41 -0.67 -31.26
N ASN A 177 -9.16 -0.64 -31.74
CA ASN A 177 -8.68 -1.59 -32.72
C ASN A 177 -8.17 -2.91 -32.11
N ASN A 178 -7.81 -2.95 -30.81
CA ASN A 178 -7.18 -4.11 -30.18
C ASN A 178 -7.81 -4.43 -28.81
N TRP A 179 -9.13 -4.46 -28.74
CA TRP A 179 -9.88 -4.64 -27.48
C TRP A 179 -9.46 -5.89 -26.68
N PHE A 180 -9.23 -7.02 -27.35
CA PHE A 180 -8.82 -8.26 -26.67
C PHE A 180 -7.47 -8.11 -25.95
N ASP A 181 -6.48 -7.54 -26.64
CA ASP A 181 -5.15 -7.31 -26.06
C ASP A 181 -5.21 -6.26 -24.95
N PHE A 182 -6.04 -5.23 -25.13
CA PHE A 182 -6.34 -4.25 -24.08
C PHE A 182 -6.93 -4.93 -22.84
N ALA A 183 -7.92 -5.81 -22.99
CA ALA A 183 -8.53 -6.53 -21.88
C ALA A 183 -7.51 -7.39 -21.13
N VAL A 184 -6.67 -8.15 -21.85
CA VAL A 184 -5.61 -8.96 -21.26
C VAL A 184 -4.60 -8.10 -20.48
N ALA A 185 -4.12 -7.01 -21.09
CA ALA A 185 -3.20 -6.08 -20.43
C ALA A 185 -3.84 -5.43 -19.19
N THR A 186 -5.12 -5.08 -19.28
CA THR A 186 -5.90 -4.49 -18.18
C THR A 186 -6.03 -5.46 -17.01
N HIS A 187 -6.38 -6.73 -17.25
CA HIS A 187 -6.40 -7.74 -16.18
C HIS A 187 -5.04 -7.86 -15.49
N PHE A 188 -3.96 -7.89 -16.27
CA PHE A 188 -2.61 -8.03 -15.74
C PHE A 188 -2.20 -6.84 -14.86
N ILE A 189 -2.34 -5.61 -15.36
CA ILE A 189 -1.90 -4.41 -14.62
C ILE A 189 -2.75 -4.18 -13.36
N LEU A 190 -4.06 -4.45 -13.45
CA LEU A 190 -4.98 -4.28 -12.31
C LEU A 190 -4.79 -5.35 -11.24
N ALA A 191 -4.39 -6.57 -11.61
CA ALA A 191 -4.00 -7.59 -10.64
C ALA A 191 -2.73 -7.18 -9.89
N ARG A 192 -1.74 -6.60 -10.57
CA ARG A 192 -0.52 -6.06 -9.93
C ARG A 192 -0.85 -4.92 -8.97
N ALA A 193 -1.73 -3.99 -9.37
CA ALA A 193 -2.17 -2.89 -8.50
C ALA A 193 -2.86 -3.41 -7.22
N ALA A 194 -3.73 -4.41 -7.34
CA ALA A 194 -4.41 -5.02 -6.20
C ALA A 194 -3.42 -5.70 -5.22
N GLU A 195 -2.43 -6.42 -5.75
CA GLU A 195 -1.40 -7.05 -4.91
C GLU A 195 -0.56 -6.03 -4.15
N ARG A 196 -0.28 -4.86 -4.75
CA ARG A 196 0.43 -3.79 -4.06
C ARG A 196 -0.40 -3.11 -2.99
N MET A 197 -1.66 -2.77 -3.27
CA MET A 197 -2.54 -2.23 -2.22
C MET A 197 -2.61 -3.19 -1.02
N ARG A 198 -2.75 -4.50 -1.28
CA ARG A 198 -2.73 -5.51 -0.24
C ARG A 198 -1.42 -5.51 0.55
N LEU A 199 -0.30 -5.37 -0.15
CA LEU A 199 1.01 -5.29 0.48
C LEU A 199 1.15 -4.04 1.38
N GLU A 200 0.76 -2.89 0.87
CA GLU A 200 0.75 -1.63 1.60
C GLU A 200 -0.10 -1.76 2.87
N GLU A 201 -1.31 -2.30 2.76
CA GLU A 201 -2.23 -2.51 3.88
C GLU A 201 -1.72 -3.48 4.93
N LYS A 202 -1.12 -4.60 4.50
CA LYS A 202 -0.74 -5.70 5.41
C LYS A 202 0.64 -5.51 6.02
N VAL A 203 1.51 -4.75 5.38
CA VAL A 203 2.92 -4.65 5.78
C VAL A 203 3.34 -3.19 5.96
N ILE A 204 3.23 -2.38 4.91
CA ILE A 204 3.85 -1.04 4.92
C ILE A 204 3.15 -0.08 5.88
N TYR A 205 1.82 -0.01 5.86
CA TYR A 205 1.06 0.88 6.74
C TYR A 205 1.17 0.49 8.21
N PRO A 206 1.07 -0.80 8.61
CA PRO A 206 1.38 -1.22 9.98
C PRO A 206 2.79 -0.82 10.43
N VAL A 207 3.80 -1.06 9.59
CA VAL A 207 5.19 -0.67 9.88
C VAL A 207 5.31 0.84 10.08
N CYS A 208 4.71 1.64 9.19
CA CYS A 208 4.73 3.10 9.31
C CYS A 208 4.02 3.59 10.57
N PHE A 209 2.88 2.98 10.91
CA PHE A 209 2.11 3.32 12.11
C PHE A 209 2.91 3.01 13.38
N LEU A 210 3.44 1.80 13.50
CA LEU A 210 4.24 1.37 14.66
C LEU A 210 5.54 2.17 14.81
N SER A 211 6.08 2.63 13.69
CA SER A 211 7.26 3.50 13.62
C SER A 211 6.94 4.98 13.91
N GLY A 212 5.67 5.33 14.13
CA GLY A 212 5.19 6.69 14.37
C GLY A 212 5.30 7.62 13.16
N LEU A 213 5.42 7.08 11.94
CA LEU A 213 5.49 7.85 10.69
C LEU A 213 4.11 8.32 10.25
N ILE A 214 3.09 7.48 10.43
CA ILE A 214 1.69 7.79 10.15
C ILE A 214 0.84 7.53 11.39
N ARG A 215 -0.33 8.16 11.46
CA ARG A 215 -1.30 7.97 12.57
C ARG A 215 -2.31 6.91 12.21
N LEU A 216 -3.01 6.37 13.21
CA LEU A 216 -4.14 5.47 12.96
C LEU A 216 -5.32 6.21 12.31
N ARG A 217 -5.69 7.35 12.90
CA ARG A 217 -6.83 8.19 12.48
C ARG A 217 -6.38 9.62 12.26
N GLU A 218 -7.16 10.38 11.50
CA GLU A 218 -7.00 11.82 11.43
C GLU A 218 -7.28 12.45 12.80
N SER A 219 -6.56 13.52 13.13
CA SER A 219 -6.89 14.29 14.33
C SER A 219 -8.15 15.10 14.03
N ALA A 220 -9.19 14.92 14.84
CA ALA A 220 -10.30 15.87 14.86
C ALA A 220 -9.71 17.27 15.08
N GLY A 221 -9.89 18.14 14.09
CA GLY A 221 -9.52 19.55 14.17
C GLY A 221 -10.34 20.30 15.20
#